data_AF-A0A1R3FGJ6-F1
#
_entry.id   AF-A0A1R3FGJ6-F1
#
_cell.length_a   1.000
_cell.length_b   1.000
_cell.length_c   1.000
_cell.angle_alpha   90.00
_cell.angle_beta   90.00
_cell.angle_gamma   90.00
#
_symmetry.space_group_name_H-M   'P 1'
#
loop_
_entity.id
_entity.type
_entity.pdbx_description
1 polymer ?
#
loop_
_entity_poly.entity_id
_entity_poly.type
_entity_poly.pdbx_seq_one_letter_code
_entity_poly.pdbx_strand_id
1 'polypeptide(L)'
;MKYLYFATLLIFISFNSELSAKVTYIREHPNSYEELQENQRLQSIVAPQSKRIHEIRASQTEPPVLLSHKITDSVSNKYTIYQTHIERSATKWKIPASLIVAMIHAESFFDPNAVSHASAIGLMQILVNGGAAEVSRELYDNRPIRAQDLFIPEFNIDVGTAYLHLLETKYLNNIRSTSARRLLAIASYNCGLSNLMKYSFGDNNLSAFSTNINKLSDDELYTMLTTQLRIAETRTYVAKVYKLNKQYRALLN
;
A
#
# COMPACT_ATOMS: atom_id res chain seq x y z
N MET A 1 30.89 -0.30 -49.61
CA MET A 1 31.54 -0.51 -48.28
C MET A 1 31.88 0.82 -47.57
N LYS A 2 30.91 1.73 -47.35
CA LYS A 2 31.13 2.97 -46.57
C LYS A 2 30.08 3.28 -45.50
N TYR A 3 29.03 2.46 -45.37
CA TYR A 3 27.95 2.68 -44.39
C TYR A 3 28.09 1.89 -43.08
N LEU A 4 29.06 0.96 -42.98
CA LEU A 4 29.22 0.12 -41.78
C LEU A 4 30.18 0.70 -40.72
N TYR A 5 30.95 1.74 -41.06
CA TYR A 5 31.93 2.36 -40.14
C TYR A 5 31.37 3.53 -39.31
N PHE A 6 30.24 4.12 -39.73
CA PHE A 6 29.63 5.25 -38.99
C PHE A 6 28.73 4.80 -37.83
N ALA A 7 28.11 3.62 -37.93
CA ALA A 7 27.24 3.10 -36.87
C ALA A 7 28.02 2.63 -35.63
N THR A 8 29.22 2.08 -35.81
CA THR A 8 30.08 1.61 -34.71
C THR A 8 30.77 2.76 -33.96
N LEU A 9 31.11 3.86 -34.63
CA LEU A 9 31.73 5.04 -33.98
C LEU A 9 30.72 5.83 -33.12
N LEU A 10 29.45 5.92 -33.54
CA LEU A 10 28.38 6.56 -32.76
C LEU A 10 28.00 5.77 -31.51
N ILE A 11 28.00 4.43 -31.59
CA ILE A 11 27.77 3.55 -30.43
C ILE A 11 28.91 3.68 -29.41
N PHE A 12 30.16 3.79 -29.86
CA PHE A 12 31.32 3.91 -28.96
C PHE A 12 31.40 5.26 -28.23
N ILE A 13 30.94 6.34 -28.85
CA ILE A 13 30.88 7.69 -28.24
C ILE A 13 29.73 7.77 -27.21
N SER A 14 28.55 7.22 -27.52
CA SER A 14 27.40 7.21 -26.60
C SER A 14 27.62 6.32 -25.37
N PHE A 15 28.36 5.21 -25.53
CA PHE A 15 28.69 4.31 -24.41
C PHE A 15 29.70 4.96 -23.45
N ASN A 16 30.67 5.71 -23.97
CA ASN A 16 31.66 6.43 -23.17
C ASN A 16 31.04 7.62 -22.39
N SER A 17 30.07 8.33 -22.95
CA SER A 17 29.37 9.41 -22.22
C SER A 17 28.51 8.88 -21.07
N GLU A 18 27.85 7.73 -21.25
CA GLU A 18 27.07 7.07 -20.20
C GLU A 18 27.95 6.47 -19.10
N LEU A 19 29.10 5.88 -19.45
CA LEU A 19 30.07 5.41 -18.46
C LEU A 19 30.65 6.59 -17.65
N SER A 20 30.99 7.70 -18.29
CA SER A 20 31.48 8.91 -17.61
C SER A 20 30.43 9.48 -16.65
N ALA A 21 29.16 9.50 -17.04
CA ALA A 21 28.06 9.95 -16.18
C ALA A 21 27.84 9.01 -14.98
N LYS A 22 27.90 7.68 -15.20
CA LYS A 22 27.85 6.68 -14.11
C LYS A 22 29.02 6.80 -13.16
N VAL A 23 30.25 6.94 -13.65
CA VAL A 23 31.46 7.07 -12.82
C VAL A 23 31.45 8.37 -12.01
N THR A 24 30.95 9.47 -12.58
CA THR A 24 30.81 10.75 -11.88
C THR A 24 29.72 10.68 -10.79
N TYR A 25 28.58 10.06 -11.10
CA TYR A 25 27.51 9.82 -10.12
C TYR A 25 27.95 8.92 -8.95
N ILE A 26 28.72 7.87 -9.24
CA ILE A 26 29.30 6.95 -8.23
C ILE A 26 30.28 7.68 -7.30
N ARG A 27 31.05 8.65 -7.83
CA ARG A 27 32.01 9.42 -7.04
C ARG A 27 31.34 10.39 -6.07
N GLU A 28 30.14 10.85 -6.40
CA GLU A 28 29.36 11.78 -5.57
C GLU A 28 28.38 11.05 -4.60
N HIS A 29 28.04 9.79 -4.83
CA HIS A 29 27.02 9.03 -4.06
C HIS A 29 27.44 7.56 -3.77
N PRO A 30 28.46 7.32 -2.93
CA PRO A 30 29.08 6.00 -2.75
C PRO A 30 28.14 4.91 -2.19
N ASN A 31 27.13 5.26 -1.40
CA ASN A 31 26.16 4.30 -0.82
C ASN A 31 25.13 3.77 -1.82
N SER A 32 24.98 4.40 -3.00
CA SER A 32 23.95 4.02 -3.98
C SER A 32 24.28 2.74 -4.74
N TYR A 33 25.56 2.38 -4.87
CA TYR A 33 25.97 1.25 -5.69
C TYR A 33 25.76 -0.10 -5.00
N GLU A 34 26.03 -0.16 -3.69
CA GLU A 34 25.78 -1.36 -2.88
C GLU A 34 24.27 -1.64 -2.78
N GLU A 35 23.44 -0.60 -2.65
CA GLU A 35 21.97 -0.73 -2.68
C GLU A 35 21.45 -1.19 -4.05
N LEU A 36 22.04 -0.73 -5.15
CA LEU A 36 21.67 -1.17 -6.51
C LEU A 36 22.05 -2.64 -6.76
N GLN A 37 23.22 -3.07 -6.30
CA GLN A 37 23.65 -4.46 -6.43
C GLN A 37 22.81 -5.39 -5.55
N GLU A 38 22.48 -4.98 -4.34
CA GLU A 38 21.62 -5.76 -3.45
C GLU A 38 20.19 -5.88 -4.02
N ASN A 39 19.64 -4.80 -4.59
CA ASN A 39 18.35 -4.85 -5.28
C ASN A 39 18.37 -5.77 -6.52
N GLN A 40 19.45 -5.78 -7.31
CA GLN A 40 19.59 -6.70 -8.44
C GLN A 40 19.72 -8.16 -7.98
N ARG A 41 20.45 -8.39 -6.87
CA ARG A 41 20.57 -9.71 -6.24
C ARG A 41 19.21 -10.22 -5.76
N LEU A 42 18.44 -9.38 -5.06
CA LEU A 42 17.10 -9.72 -4.59
C LEU A 42 16.13 -10.00 -5.75
N GLN A 43 16.19 -9.23 -6.84
CA GLN A 43 15.35 -9.49 -8.02
C GLN A 43 15.66 -10.84 -8.70
N SER A 44 16.93 -11.25 -8.74
CA SER A 44 17.33 -12.54 -9.31
C SER A 44 16.83 -13.76 -8.50
N ILE A 45 16.59 -13.57 -7.19
CA ILE A 45 16.10 -14.61 -6.27
C ILE A 45 14.57 -14.74 -6.35
N VAL A 46 13.85 -13.64 -6.61
CA VAL A 46 12.37 -13.60 -6.64
C VAL A 46 11.79 -14.03 -7.99
N ALA A 47 12.49 -13.77 -9.11
CA ALA A 47 12.02 -14.07 -10.46
C ALA A 47 11.68 -15.56 -10.77
N PRO A 48 12.34 -16.57 -10.19
CA PRO A 48 11.98 -17.98 -10.39
C PRO A 48 10.66 -18.39 -9.72
N GLN A 49 10.24 -17.71 -8.65
CA GLN A 49 9.02 -18.06 -7.90
C GLN A 49 7.74 -17.48 -8.54
N SER A 50 7.85 -16.37 -9.27
CA SER A 50 6.71 -15.72 -9.93
C SER A 50 6.18 -16.48 -11.16
N LYS A 51 7.04 -17.25 -11.86
CA LYS A 51 6.63 -18.11 -12.99
C LYS A 51 5.68 -19.23 -12.57
N ARG A 52 5.85 -19.79 -11.36
CA ARG A 52 5.02 -20.88 -10.84
C ARG A 52 3.57 -20.46 -10.55
N ILE A 53 3.33 -19.17 -10.31
CA ILE A 53 1.99 -18.62 -10.03
C ILE A 53 1.19 -18.38 -11.32
N HIS A 54 1.86 -18.16 -12.45
CA HIS A 54 1.18 -17.96 -13.74
C HIS A 54 0.63 -19.26 -14.34
N GLU A 55 1.26 -20.40 -14.08
CA GLU A 55 0.82 -21.71 -14.63
C GLU A 55 -0.46 -22.24 -13.96
N ILE A 56 -0.74 -21.85 -12.70
CA ILE A 56 -1.91 -22.34 -11.94
C ILE A 56 -3.21 -21.64 -12.38
N ARG A 57 -3.15 -20.47 -13.02
CA ARG A 57 -4.34 -19.68 -13.41
C ARG A 57 -5.05 -20.16 -14.69
N ALA A 58 -4.46 -21.11 -15.43
CA ALA A 58 -4.94 -21.45 -16.78
C ALA A 58 -5.93 -22.64 -16.84
N SER A 59 -6.32 -23.26 -15.72
CA SER A 59 -7.33 -24.34 -15.76
C SER A 59 -8.40 -24.15 -14.67
N GLN A 60 -9.65 -23.88 -15.11
CA GLN A 60 -10.91 -24.36 -14.53
C GLN A 60 -12.10 -23.54 -15.08
N THR A 61 -13.06 -24.24 -15.70
CA THR A 61 -14.28 -23.74 -16.34
C THR A 61 -15.54 -24.12 -15.54
N GLU A 62 -16.38 -23.11 -15.25
CA GLU A 62 -17.85 -23.02 -15.06
C GLU A 62 -18.65 -23.64 -13.84
N PRO A 63 -19.81 -23.01 -13.44
CA PRO A 63 -20.41 -22.96 -12.07
C PRO A 63 -21.82 -23.65 -11.98
N PRO A 64 -22.72 -23.49 -10.95
CA PRO A 64 -22.72 -22.72 -9.67
C PRO A 64 -23.22 -23.47 -8.40
N VAL A 65 -23.10 -22.86 -7.19
CA VAL A 65 -24.14 -22.71 -6.11
C VAL A 65 -23.56 -22.15 -4.77
N LEU A 66 -24.05 -20.94 -4.41
CA LEU A 66 -24.43 -20.33 -3.11
C LEU A 66 -23.44 -20.08 -1.93
N LEU A 67 -22.97 -18.82 -1.90
CA LEU A 67 -23.04 -17.83 -0.78
C LEU A 67 -22.37 -18.06 0.59
N SER A 68 -21.81 -19.22 0.93
CA SER A 68 -20.95 -19.39 2.13
C SER A 68 -19.45 -19.57 1.81
N HIS A 69 -19.10 -19.63 0.53
CA HIS A 69 -17.78 -20.12 0.07
C HIS A 69 -16.95 -19.04 -0.65
N LYS A 70 -16.76 -17.86 -0.04
CA LYS A 70 -15.98 -16.76 -0.64
C LYS A 70 -14.79 -16.25 0.16
N ILE A 71 -14.43 -16.96 1.22
CA ILE A 71 -13.08 -16.96 1.77
C ILE A 71 -12.61 -18.40 1.64
N THR A 72 -11.64 -18.63 0.76
CA THR A 72 -11.05 -19.95 0.58
C THR A 72 -10.41 -20.40 1.89
N ASP A 73 -10.33 -21.71 2.14
CA ASP A 73 -9.63 -22.26 3.31
C ASP A 73 -8.21 -21.70 3.46
N SER A 74 -7.56 -21.37 2.32
CA SER A 74 -6.26 -20.73 2.29
C SER A 74 -6.23 -19.33 2.93
N VAL A 75 -7.28 -18.51 2.79
CA VAL A 75 -7.36 -17.18 3.41
C VAL A 75 -7.74 -17.30 4.89
N SER A 76 -8.58 -18.27 5.25
CA SER A 76 -8.89 -18.57 6.66
C SER A 76 -7.64 -19.02 7.43
N ASN A 77 -6.85 -19.93 6.85
CA ASN A 77 -5.59 -20.38 7.43
C ASN A 77 -4.57 -19.24 7.56
N LYS A 78 -4.48 -18.36 6.56
CA LYS A 78 -3.60 -17.17 6.60
C LYS A 78 -4.03 -16.17 7.67
N TYR A 79 -5.33 -15.93 7.83
CA TYR A 79 -5.86 -15.06 8.90
C TYR A 79 -5.48 -15.61 10.28
N THR A 80 -5.66 -16.91 10.50
CA THR A 80 -5.40 -17.57 11.80
C THR A 80 -3.96 -17.34 12.29
N ILE A 81 -2.98 -17.30 11.39
CA ILE A 81 -1.56 -17.05 11.72
C ILE A 81 -1.37 -15.66 12.37
N TYR A 82 -2.12 -14.65 11.92
CA TYR A 82 -1.95 -13.26 12.36
C TYR A 82 -3.06 -12.77 13.29
N GLN A 83 -4.06 -13.62 13.59
CA GLN A 83 -5.26 -13.25 14.33
C GLN A 83 -4.95 -12.52 15.63
N THR A 84 -4.08 -13.07 16.48
CA THR A 84 -3.72 -12.45 17.77
C THR A 84 -3.09 -11.07 17.61
N HIS A 85 -2.25 -10.86 16.60
CA HIS A 85 -1.64 -9.55 16.32
C HIS A 85 -2.68 -8.55 15.80
N ILE A 86 -3.59 -9.01 14.94
CA ILE A 86 -4.70 -8.21 14.41
C ILE A 86 -5.63 -7.77 15.54
N GLU A 87 -6.05 -8.68 16.42
CA GLU A 87 -6.92 -8.39 17.55
C GLU A 87 -6.26 -7.43 18.55
N ARG A 88 -4.98 -7.65 18.86
CA ARG A 88 -4.20 -6.75 19.73
C ARG A 88 -4.15 -5.32 19.15
N SER A 89 -3.79 -5.19 17.87
CA SER A 89 -3.74 -3.89 17.20
C SER A 89 -5.13 -3.26 17.06
N ALA A 90 -6.16 -4.06 16.79
CA ALA A 90 -7.55 -3.61 16.73
C ALA A 90 -8.00 -2.96 18.05
N THR A 91 -7.75 -3.64 19.16
CA THR A 91 -8.09 -3.12 20.50
C THR A 91 -7.26 -1.88 20.84
N LYS A 92 -5.94 -1.92 20.64
CA LYS A 92 -5.02 -0.83 20.96
C LYS A 92 -5.37 0.46 20.22
N TRP A 93 -5.62 0.37 18.92
CA TRP A 93 -5.83 1.52 18.04
C TRP A 93 -7.31 1.82 17.75
N LYS A 94 -8.23 1.07 18.35
CA LYS A 94 -9.69 1.21 18.17
C LYS A 94 -10.12 1.13 16.70
N ILE A 95 -9.44 0.28 15.94
CA ILE A 95 -9.78 -0.05 14.55
C ILE A 95 -10.43 -1.44 14.55
N PRO A 96 -11.59 -1.65 13.91
CA PRO A 96 -12.21 -2.97 13.83
C PRO A 96 -11.26 -4.00 13.19
N ALA A 97 -11.13 -5.17 13.82
CA ALA A 97 -10.31 -6.27 13.30
C ALA A 97 -10.67 -6.62 11.85
N SER A 98 -11.97 -6.64 11.51
CA SER A 98 -12.45 -6.89 10.15
C SER A 98 -11.85 -5.97 9.10
N LEU A 99 -11.57 -4.72 9.46
CA LEU A 99 -10.99 -3.75 8.55
C LEU A 99 -9.49 -3.98 8.39
N ILE A 100 -8.78 -4.27 9.49
CA ILE A 100 -7.35 -4.60 9.43
C ILE A 100 -7.15 -5.82 8.53
N VAL A 101 -7.96 -6.87 8.70
CA VAL A 101 -7.95 -8.07 7.84
C VAL A 101 -8.25 -7.70 6.38
N ALA A 102 -9.24 -6.84 6.14
CA ALA A 102 -9.59 -6.38 4.78
C ALA A 102 -8.43 -5.63 4.10
N MET A 103 -7.71 -4.79 4.84
CA MET A 103 -6.54 -4.07 4.33
C MET A 103 -5.37 -5.02 4.07
N ILE A 104 -5.02 -5.92 5.01
CA ILE A 104 -3.96 -6.92 4.78
C ILE A 104 -4.25 -7.77 3.54
N HIS A 105 -5.50 -8.21 3.37
CA HIS A 105 -5.92 -8.93 2.16
C HIS A 105 -5.72 -8.03 0.93
N ALA A 106 -6.20 -6.78 0.98
CA ALA A 106 -6.11 -5.88 -0.16
C ALA A 106 -4.67 -5.57 -0.58
N GLU A 107 -3.76 -5.44 0.38
CA GLU A 107 -2.38 -4.98 0.22
C GLU A 107 -1.42 -6.10 -0.19
N SER A 108 -1.40 -7.21 0.56
CA SER A 108 -0.37 -8.24 0.42
C SER A 108 -0.92 -9.64 0.19
N PHE A 109 -2.24 -9.83 0.28
CA PHE A 109 -2.84 -11.16 0.35
C PHE A 109 -2.19 -12.02 1.46
N PHE A 110 -1.87 -11.36 2.59
CA PHE A 110 -1.21 -11.92 3.78
C PHE A 110 0.23 -12.41 3.55
N ASP A 111 0.94 -11.86 2.57
CA ASP A 111 2.37 -12.10 2.39
C ASP A 111 3.20 -11.15 3.27
N PRO A 112 3.88 -11.64 4.32
CA PRO A 112 4.69 -10.78 5.20
C PRO A 112 5.98 -10.29 4.53
N ASN A 113 6.37 -10.88 3.40
CA ASN A 113 7.57 -10.51 2.66
C ASN A 113 7.26 -9.63 1.44
N ALA A 114 6.01 -9.20 1.27
CA ALA A 114 5.58 -8.39 0.14
C ALA A 114 6.34 -7.05 0.10
N VAL A 115 6.89 -6.71 -1.08
CA VAL A 115 7.49 -5.42 -1.37
C VAL A 115 6.90 -4.89 -2.67
N SER A 116 6.25 -3.71 -2.63
CA SER A 116 5.71 -3.09 -3.84
C SER A 116 6.80 -2.40 -4.68
N HIS A 117 6.45 -2.05 -5.92
CA HIS A 117 7.29 -1.20 -6.77
C HIS A 117 7.58 0.18 -6.15
N ALA A 118 6.72 0.66 -5.24
CA ALA A 118 6.91 1.90 -4.49
C ALA A 118 7.67 1.69 -3.17
N SER A 119 8.24 0.51 -2.94
CA SER A 119 8.95 0.13 -1.69
C SER A 119 8.06 0.10 -0.45
N ALA A 120 6.77 -0.22 -0.61
CA ALA A 120 5.86 -0.48 0.51
C ALA A 120 6.10 -1.91 1.03
N ILE A 121 6.15 -2.11 2.35
CA ILE A 121 6.69 -3.34 2.96
C ILE A 121 5.63 -4.08 3.79
N GLY A 122 5.63 -5.40 3.66
CA GLY A 122 4.96 -6.35 4.55
C GLY A 122 3.45 -6.42 4.40
N LEU A 123 2.79 -6.95 5.44
CA LEU A 123 1.38 -7.32 5.42
C LEU A 123 0.44 -6.16 5.05
N MET A 124 0.69 -4.98 5.59
CA MET A 124 -0.12 -3.77 5.41
C MET A 124 0.54 -2.76 4.46
N GLN A 125 1.59 -3.17 3.74
CA GLN A 125 2.31 -2.38 2.72
C GLN A 125 2.65 -0.96 3.21
N ILE A 126 3.51 -0.88 4.22
CA ILE A 126 3.89 0.39 4.86
C ILE A 126 5.08 1.02 4.13
N LEU A 127 4.97 2.31 3.80
CA LEU A 127 6.09 3.13 3.31
C LEU A 127 6.88 3.71 4.49
N VAL A 128 8.20 3.49 4.51
CA VAL A 128 9.10 4.02 5.54
C VAL A 128 9.02 5.55 5.62
N ASN A 129 9.11 6.23 4.47
CA ASN A 129 9.08 7.70 4.38
C ASN A 129 7.64 8.28 4.35
N GLY A 130 6.62 7.44 4.54
CA GLY A 130 5.22 7.83 4.56
C GLY A 130 4.59 7.50 5.91
N GLY A 131 3.66 6.55 5.93
CA GLY A 131 2.92 6.17 7.14
C GLY A 131 3.81 5.78 8.32
N ALA A 132 4.95 5.10 8.10
CA ALA A 132 5.86 4.77 9.21
C ALA A 132 6.51 6.02 9.82
N ALA A 133 6.95 6.98 8.99
CA ALA A 133 7.50 8.25 9.46
C ALA A 133 6.46 9.07 10.24
N GLU A 134 5.19 9.06 9.82
CA GLU A 134 4.12 9.72 10.56
C GLU A 134 3.84 9.05 11.90
N VAL A 135 3.75 7.71 11.94
CA VAL A 135 3.59 6.96 13.20
C VAL A 135 4.78 7.20 14.13
N SER A 136 6.00 7.15 13.60
CA SER A 136 7.22 7.45 14.34
C SER A 136 7.15 8.82 15.02
N ARG A 137 6.82 9.85 14.24
CA ARG A 137 6.75 11.23 14.71
C ARG A 137 5.67 11.44 15.75
N GLU A 138 4.48 10.91 15.51
CA GLU A 138 3.28 11.27 16.27
C GLU A 138 3.00 10.35 17.46
N LEU A 139 3.47 9.11 17.41
CA LEU A 139 3.08 8.07 18.36
C LEU A 139 4.28 7.40 19.04
N TYR A 140 5.48 7.43 18.44
CA TYR A 140 6.67 6.74 18.97
C TYR A 140 7.85 7.68 19.29
N ASP A 141 7.59 8.92 19.68
CA ASP A 141 8.60 9.90 20.12
C ASP A 141 9.73 10.12 19.11
N ASN A 142 9.40 10.15 17.82
CA ASN A 142 10.34 10.27 16.69
C ASN A 142 11.38 9.12 16.61
N ARG A 143 11.14 7.96 17.23
CA ARG A 143 12.03 6.81 17.08
C ARG A 143 11.96 6.26 15.65
N PRO A 144 13.10 6.11 14.95
CA PRO A 144 13.09 5.69 13.55
C PRO A 144 12.53 4.27 13.42
N ILE A 145 11.65 4.11 12.43
CA ILE A 145 11.16 2.79 12.00
C ILE A 145 11.95 2.38 10.76
N ARG A 146 12.72 1.29 10.86
CA ARG A 146 13.57 0.85 9.74
C ARG A 146 12.78 -0.08 8.82
N ALA A 147 13.18 -0.14 7.56
CA ALA A 147 12.58 -1.04 6.57
C ALA A 147 12.56 -2.50 7.04
N GLN A 148 13.63 -2.96 7.71
CA GLN A 148 13.76 -4.32 8.21
C GLN A 148 12.73 -4.65 9.29
N ASP A 149 12.38 -3.68 10.14
CA ASP A 149 11.41 -3.87 11.22
C ASP A 149 10.00 -4.11 10.63
N LEU A 150 9.70 -3.54 9.45
CA LEU A 150 8.41 -3.68 8.77
C LEU A 150 8.18 -5.07 8.15
N PHE A 151 9.19 -5.95 8.08
CA PHE A 151 8.98 -7.37 7.73
C PHE A 151 8.50 -8.20 8.93
N ILE A 152 8.58 -7.68 10.16
CA ILE A 152 8.07 -8.37 11.35
C ILE A 152 6.53 -8.23 11.36
N PRO A 153 5.76 -9.33 11.20
CA PRO A 153 4.31 -9.24 10.99
C PRO A 153 3.57 -8.47 12.07
N GLU A 154 3.88 -8.74 13.35
CA GLU A 154 3.28 -8.05 14.49
C GLU A 154 3.48 -6.53 14.40
N PHE A 155 4.73 -6.11 14.17
CA PHE A 155 5.09 -4.71 14.13
C PHE A 155 4.51 -4.02 12.89
N ASN A 156 4.50 -4.69 11.74
CA ASN A 156 3.87 -4.19 10.51
C ASN A 156 2.37 -3.93 10.70
N ILE A 157 1.67 -4.87 11.33
CA ILE A 157 0.24 -4.73 11.64
C ILE A 157 0.02 -3.59 12.64
N ASP A 158 0.84 -3.48 13.70
CA ASP A 158 0.74 -2.38 14.67
C ASP A 158 0.94 -1.03 14.00
N VAL A 159 2.00 -0.86 13.19
CA VAL A 159 2.31 0.40 12.51
C VAL A 159 1.23 0.77 11.48
N GLY A 160 0.77 -0.18 10.66
CA GLY A 160 -0.31 0.07 9.70
C GLY A 160 -1.62 0.47 10.38
N THR A 161 -1.97 -0.22 11.47
CA THR A 161 -3.17 0.11 12.24
C THR A 161 -3.02 1.45 12.96
N ALA A 162 -1.84 1.76 13.51
CA ALA A 162 -1.52 3.04 14.12
C ALA A 162 -1.64 4.20 13.12
N TYR A 163 -1.17 4.00 11.88
CA TYR A 163 -1.27 5.00 10.83
C TYR A 163 -2.73 5.27 10.44
N LEU A 164 -3.56 4.22 10.30
CA LEU A 164 -5.00 4.40 10.06
C LEU A 164 -5.69 5.13 11.21
N HIS A 165 -5.34 4.78 12.45
CA HIS A 165 -5.81 5.50 13.64
C HIS A 165 -5.44 6.98 13.59
N LEU A 166 -4.19 7.30 13.28
CA LEU A 166 -3.70 8.68 13.18
C LEU A 166 -4.48 9.48 12.12
N LEU A 167 -4.74 8.88 10.96
CA LEU A 167 -5.60 9.47 9.93
C LEU A 167 -6.99 9.81 10.47
N GLU A 168 -7.62 8.93 11.25
CA GLU A 168 -8.94 9.18 11.82
C GLU A 168 -8.96 10.17 12.98
N THR A 169 -8.01 10.08 13.91
CA THR A 169 -8.10 10.78 15.20
C THR A 169 -7.35 12.10 15.23
N LYS A 170 -6.32 12.26 14.38
CA LYS A 170 -5.55 13.49 14.28
C LYS A 170 -5.92 14.28 13.03
N TYR A 171 -5.83 13.67 11.87
CA TYR A 171 -5.91 14.43 10.61
C TYR A 171 -7.34 14.65 10.11
N LEU A 172 -8.22 13.66 10.26
CA LEU A 172 -9.61 13.73 9.79
C LEU A 172 -10.61 13.94 10.94
N ASN A 173 -10.15 14.39 12.10
CA ASN A 173 -10.99 14.53 13.31
C ASN A 173 -12.16 15.51 13.16
N ASN A 174 -12.07 16.46 12.21
CA ASN A 174 -13.13 17.40 11.88
C ASN A 174 -14.22 16.82 10.97
N ILE A 175 -14.08 15.58 10.51
CA ILE A 175 -15.14 14.88 9.77
C ILE A 175 -16.16 14.31 10.76
N ARG A 176 -17.41 14.75 10.66
CA ARG A 176 -18.46 14.44 11.65
C ARG A 176 -18.88 12.97 11.62
N SER A 177 -19.18 12.44 10.44
CA SER A 177 -19.56 11.04 10.29
C SER A 177 -18.35 10.14 10.49
N THR A 178 -18.46 9.19 11.41
CA THR A 178 -17.42 8.17 11.65
C THR A 178 -17.21 7.27 10.43
N SER A 179 -18.28 6.93 9.71
CA SER A 179 -18.18 6.15 8.47
C SER A 179 -17.48 6.92 7.36
N ALA A 180 -17.81 8.21 7.20
CA ALA A 180 -17.14 9.09 6.25
C ALA A 180 -15.64 9.24 6.56
N ARG A 181 -15.34 9.51 7.84
CA ARG A 181 -13.96 9.62 8.34
C ARG A 181 -13.16 8.35 8.07
N ARG A 182 -13.78 7.19 8.29
CA ARG A 182 -13.19 5.88 8.00
C ARG A 182 -12.89 5.67 6.51
N LEU A 183 -13.83 5.99 5.62
CA LEU A 183 -13.63 5.87 4.18
C LEU A 183 -12.50 6.78 3.68
N LEU A 184 -12.42 7.99 4.22
CA LEU A 184 -11.36 8.95 3.92
C LEU A 184 -10.00 8.50 4.45
N ALA A 185 -9.95 7.88 5.63
CA ALA A 185 -8.73 7.29 6.16
C ALA A 185 -8.23 6.15 5.25
N ILE A 186 -9.13 5.27 4.79
CA ILE A 186 -8.79 4.21 3.81
C ILE A 186 -8.25 4.80 2.50
N ALA A 187 -8.90 5.85 1.96
CA ALA A 187 -8.42 6.52 0.75
C ALA A 187 -7.05 7.18 0.95
N SER A 188 -6.89 7.90 2.06
CA SER A 188 -5.64 8.58 2.44
C SER A 188 -4.50 7.61 2.73
N TYR A 189 -4.82 6.39 3.20
CA TYR A 189 -3.82 5.35 3.40
C TYR A 189 -3.16 4.94 2.08
N ASN A 190 -3.94 4.83 1.00
CA ASN A 190 -3.42 4.43 -0.32
C ASN A 190 -2.71 5.58 -1.05
N CYS A 191 -3.26 6.80 -1.08
CA CYS A 191 -2.69 7.89 -1.89
C CYS A 191 -2.04 9.03 -1.10
N GLY A 192 -2.15 9.04 0.23
CA GLY A 192 -1.78 10.15 1.09
C GLY A 192 -2.87 11.22 1.17
N LEU A 193 -3.04 11.82 2.36
CA LEU A 193 -4.09 12.81 2.61
C LEU A 193 -3.96 14.04 1.70
N SER A 194 -2.75 14.56 1.48
CA SER A 194 -2.51 15.70 0.60
C SER A 194 -2.97 15.43 -0.84
N ASN A 195 -2.68 14.25 -1.38
CA ASN A 195 -3.15 13.88 -2.71
C ASN A 195 -4.67 13.71 -2.72
N LEU A 196 -5.25 13.07 -1.70
CA LEU A 196 -6.70 12.96 -1.61
C LEU A 196 -7.38 14.32 -1.68
N MET A 197 -6.91 15.31 -0.90
CA MET A 197 -7.46 16.68 -0.93
C MET A 197 -7.31 17.31 -2.32
N LYS A 198 -6.08 17.26 -2.88
CA LYS A 198 -5.77 17.81 -4.21
C LYS A 198 -6.66 17.25 -5.31
N TYR A 199 -6.86 15.94 -5.32
CA TYR A 199 -7.54 15.24 -6.42
C TYR A 199 -9.05 15.09 -6.20
N SER A 200 -9.55 15.36 -4.99
CA SER A 200 -10.99 15.52 -4.71
C SER A 200 -11.50 16.93 -5.01
N PHE A 201 -10.82 17.97 -4.51
CA PHE A 201 -11.35 19.35 -4.54
C PHE A 201 -10.39 20.40 -5.13
N GLY A 202 -9.21 20.00 -5.61
CA GLY A 202 -8.26 20.92 -6.26
C GLY A 202 -7.42 21.77 -5.31
N ASP A 203 -7.46 21.49 -4.00
CA ASP A 203 -6.75 22.25 -2.96
C ASP A 203 -6.18 21.29 -1.89
N ASN A 204 -5.18 21.74 -1.13
CA ASN A 204 -4.54 21.02 -0.02
C ASN A 204 -4.92 21.58 1.36
N ASN A 205 -5.95 22.43 1.45
CA ASN A 205 -6.43 22.97 2.72
C ASN A 205 -7.34 22.00 3.47
N LEU A 206 -6.87 21.48 4.59
CA LEU A 206 -7.59 20.49 5.41
C LEU A 206 -8.92 21.01 5.99
N SER A 207 -9.01 22.30 6.31
CA SER A 207 -10.25 22.89 6.85
C SER A 207 -11.32 23.03 5.76
N ALA A 208 -10.94 23.50 4.58
CA ALA A 208 -11.83 23.56 3.42
C ALA A 208 -12.26 22.14 2.98
N PHE A 209 -11.31 21.20 2.95
CA PHE A 209 -11.59 19.78 2.71
C PHE A 209 -12.66 19.25 3.67
N SER A 210 -12.45 19.40 4.97
CA SER A 210 -13.38 18.93 6.00
C SER A 210 -14.76 19.58 5.87
N THR A 211 -14.80 20.87 5.54
CA THR A 211 -16.05 21.61 5.31
C THR A 211 -16.84 21.07 4.12
N ASN A 212 -16.16 20.73 3.02
CA ASN A 212 -16.82 20.17 1.83
C ASN A 212 -17.27 18.73 2.06
N ILE A 213 -16.45 17.89 2.71
CA ILE A 213 -16.81 16.52 3.07
C ILE A 213 -18.05 16.51 3.98
N ASN A 214 -18.11 17.39 4.98
CA ASN A 214 -19.23 17.43 5.93
C ASN A 214 -20.58 17.85 5.32
N LYS A 215 -20.61 18.26 4.04
CA LYS A 215 -21.84 18.53 3.28
C LYS A 215 -22.38 17.28 2.57
N LEU A 216 -21.56 16.24 2.43
CA LEU A 216 -21.93 15.00 1.76
C LEU A 216 -22.50 13.99 2.76
N SER A 217 -23.48 13.21 2.31
CA SER A 217 -23.86 11.96 2.96
C SER A 217 -22.76 10.90 2.78
N ASP A 218 -22.82 9.83 3.59
CA ASP A 218 -21.87 8.72 3.49
C ASP A 218 -21.92 8.03 2.11
N ASP A 219 -23.10 7.93 1.49
CA ASP A 219 -23.30 7.32 0.17
C ASP A 219 -22.76 8.20 -0.96
N GLU A 220 -22.97 9.52 -0.88
CA GLU A 220 -22.39 10.48 -1.83
C GLU A 220 -20.87 10.48 -1.74
N LEU A 221 -20.31 10.44 -0.53
CA LEU A 221 -18.88 10.34 -0.31
C LEU A 221 -18.31 9.02 -0.86
N TYR A 222 -18.96 7.89 -0.58
CA TYR A 222 -18.55 6.60 -1.12
C TYR A 222 -18.54 6.63 -2.66
N THR A 223 -19.60 7.18 -3.26
CA THR A 223 -19.70 7.35 -4.71
C THR A 223 -18.59 8.24 -5.24
N MET A 224 -18.31 9.39 -4.61
CA MET A 224 -17.21 10.28 -5.00
C MET A 224 -15.87 9.55 -4.97
N LEU A 225 -15.56 8.86 -3.87
CA LEU A 225 -14.28 8.15 -3.69
C LEU A 225 -14.10 6.97 -4.63
N THR A 226 -15.17 6.31 -5.07
CA THR A 226 -15.08 5.10 -5.91
C THR A 226 -15.34 5.34 -7.39
N THR A 227 -15.91 6.49 -7.76
CA THR A 227 -16.27 6.77 -9.16
C THR A 227 -15.69 8.09 -9.70
N GLN A 228 -15.54 9.12 -8.88
CA GLN A 228 -15.21 10.49 -9.34
C GLN A 228 -13.79 10.93 -8.99
N LEU A 229 -13.21 10.42 -7.90
CA LEU A 229 -11.86 10.78 -7.45
C LEU A 229 -10.84 10.64 -8.57
N ARG A 230 -10.03 11.67 -8.80
CA ARG A 230 -9.07 11.76 -9.92
C ARG A 230 -7.79 10.94 -9.70
N ILE A 231 -7.89 9.81 -8.99
CA ILE A 231 -6.82 8.83 -8.76
C ILE A 231 -7.44 7.44 -8.95
N ALA A 232 -7.22 6.81 -10.11
CA ALA A 232 -7.89 5.57 -10.47
C ALA A 232 -7.58 4.41 -9.52
N GLU A 233 -6.31 4.28 -9.12
CA GLU A 233 -5.87 3.26 -8.16
C GLU A 233 -6.62 3.36 -6.84
N THR A 234 -6.73 4.57 -6.27
CA THR A 234 -7.43 4.80 -5.01
C THR A 234 -8.91 4.50 -5.10
N ARG A 235 -9.57 4.79 -6.24
CA ARG A 235 -10.97 4.38 -6.45
C ARG A 235 -11.14 2.87 -6.33
N THR A 236 -10.28 2.13 -7.02
CA THR A 236 -10.28 0.66 -6.99
C THR A 236 -9.96 0.14 -5.59
N TYR A 237 -8.98 0.74 -4.92
CA TYR A 237 -8.57 0.37 -3.57
C TYR A 237 -9.70 0.54 -2.55
N VAL A 238 -10.34 1.71 -2.51
CA VAL A 238 -11.45 1.99 -1.59
C VAL A 238 -12.61 1.01 -1.81
N ALA A 239 -13.01 0.78 -3.07
CA ALA A 239 -14.06 -0.18 -3.39
C ALA A 239 -13.70 -1.62 -2.96
N LYS A 240 -12.43 -2.03 -3.17
CA LYS A 240 -11.91 -3.35 -2.77
C LYS A 240 -11.95 -3.51 -1.25
N VAL A 241 -11.38 -2.57 -0.49
CA VAL A 241 -11.34 -2.63 0.98
C VAL A 241 -12.76 -2.57 1.57
N TYR A 242 -13.63 -1.72 1.05
CA TYR A 242 -15.02 -1.63 1.51
C TYR A 242 -15.75 -2.97 1.38
N LYS A 243 -15.63 -3.62 0.21
CA LYS A 243 -16.22 -4.94 -0.05
C LYS A 243 -15.64 -6.01 0.89
N LEU A 244 -14.31 -6.07 1.01
CA LEU A 244 -13.63 -7.04 1.88
C LEU A 244 -14.02 -6.84 3.35
N ASN A 245 -14.06 -5.60 3.83
CA ASN A 245 -14.46 -5.29 5.20
C ASN A 245 -15.90 -5.76 5.48
N LYS A 246 -16.83 -5.56 4.54
CA LYS A 246 -18.20 -6.10 4.69
C LYS A 246 -18.22 -7.62 4.81
N GLN A 247 -17.39 -8.32 4.03
CA GLN A 247 -17.25 -9.78 4.10
C GLN A 247 -16.67 -10.22 5.44
N TYR A 248 -15.57 -9.62 5.89
CA TYR A 248 -14.92 -9.97 7.16
C TYR A 248 -15.77 -9.60 8.38
N ARG A 249 -16.52 -8.51 8.34
CA ARG A 249 -17.50 -8.19 9.40
C ARG A 249 -18.54 -9.28 9.56
N ALA A 250 -18.98 -9.91 8.47
CA ALA A 250 -19.95 -11.00 8.56
C ALA A 250 -19.34 -12.32 9.06
N LEU A 251 -18.02 -12.48 9.00
CA LEU A 251 -17.32 -13.73 9.35
C LEU A 251 -16.70 -13.71 10.75
N LEU A 252 -16.33 -12.52 11.25
CA LEU A 252 -15.72 -12.34 12.56
C LEU A 252 -16.72 -11.94 13.64
N ASN A 253 -18.00 -11.80 13.28
CA ASN A 253 -19.11 -11.52 14.19
C ASN A 253 -19.80 -12.80 14.65
#